data_AF-A0A7X7AQ05-F1
#
_entry.id   AF-A0A7X7AQ05-F1
#
_cell.length_a   1.000
_cell.length_b   1.000
_cell.length_c   1.000
_cell.angle_alpha   90.00
_cell.angle_beta   90.00
_cell.angle_gamma   90.00
#
_symmetry.space_group_name_H-M   'P 1'
#
loop_
_entity.id
_entity.type
_entity.pdbx_description
1 polymer ?
#
loop_
_entity_poly.entity_id
_entity_poly.type
_entity_poly.pdbx_seq_one_letter_code
_entity_poly.pdbx_strand_id
1 'polypeptide(L)'
;MYDPEQPIYEEQIESNIQVSIKIDEHPKSWFRTIYYALQITLVDFTPFIWASLLVSIAGLPASVLPVMISASFIAMGIGTIIQTTIANRLPIVQGPSASLASAMGSVAGTYGMAAMWGSVIVGGLIEFVFGASRLMSKIRKLIPPVVIGSVVASIGFVATKIAVTWTFSNPSPMLLSMALVAFLLALFLKFRTKGIL
;
A
#
# COMPACT_ATOMS: atom_id res chain seq x y z
N MET A 1 21.86 17.99 -21.28
CA MET A 1 21.91 19.33 -20.65
C MET A 1 20.71 19.39 -19.74
N TYR A 2 20.91 19.59 -18.44
CA TYR A 2 19.82 19.79 -17.49
C TYR A 2 19.21 21.17 -17.76
N ASP A 3 17.96 21.19 -18.26
CA ASP A 3 17.20 22.42 -18.47
C ASP A 3 16.36 22.69 -17.21
N PRO A 4 16.70 23.72 -16.41
CA PRO A 4 15.98 24.03 -15.18
C PRO A 4 14.57 24.57 -15.41
N GLU A 5 14.20 24.96 -16.65
CA GLU A 5 12.87 25.49 -16.98
C GLU A 5 11.91 24.46 -17.58
N GLN A 6 12.38 23.24 -17.91
CA GLN A 6 11.46 22.19 -18.34
C GLN A 6 10.59 21.72 -17.18
N PRO A 7 9.25 21.68 -17.33
CA PRO A 7 8.39 21.10 -16.32
C PRO A 7 8.73 19.61 -16.20
N ILE A 8 9.29 19.24 -15.04
CA ILE A 8 9.86 17.93 -14.67
C ILE A 8 8.90 16.72 -14.93
N TYR A 9 7.64 16.97 -15.28
CA TYR A 9 6.62 15.96 -15.60
C TYR A 9 6.50 15.61 -17.08
N GLU A 10 7.12 16.36 -17.99
CA GLU A 10 7.03 16.12 -19.45
C GLU A 10 8.12 15.17 -19.95
N GLU A 11 9.21 15.02 -19.20
CA GLU A 11 10.25 14.04 -19.50
C GLU A 11 9.74 12.63 -19.17
N GLN A 12 9.34 11.88 -20.21
CA GLN A 12 8.99 10.47 -20.07
C GLN A 12 10.26 9.68 -19.74
N ILE A 13 10.33 9.14 -18.54
CA ILE A 13 11.40 8.23 -18.14
C ILE A 13 11.33 7.01 -19.06
N GLU A 14 12.32 6.84 -19.94
CA GLU A 14 12.44 5.64 -20.76
C GLU A 14 12.65 4.43 -19.84
N SER A 15 11.64 3.57 -19.77
CA SER A 15 11.73 2.33 -19.00
C SER A 15 12.62 1.33 -19.75
N ASN A 16 13.80 1.04 -19.20
CA ASN A 16 14.66 -0.05 -19.66
C ASN A 16 14.07 -1.46 -19.38
N ILE A 17 12.91 -1.54 -18.73
CA ILE A 17 12.23 -2.80 -18.42
C ILE A 17 11.30 -3.16 -19.57
N GLN A 18 11.58 -4.28 -20.25
CA GLN A 18 10.67 -4.88 -21.22
C GLN A 18 9.50 -5.51 -20.47
N VAL A 19 8.30 -4.95 -20.65
CA VAL A 19 7.07 -5.46 -20.05
C VAL A 19 6.69 -6.78 -20.73
N SER A 20 6.65 -7.87 -19.97
CA SER A 20 6.37 -9.23 -20.47
C SER A 20 4.88 -9.49 -20.74
N ILE A 21 3.98 -8.81 -20.03
CA ILE A 21 2.53 -8.87 -20.17
C ILE A 21 1.99 -7.44 -20.10
N LYS A 22 1.35 -6.96 -21.16
CA LYS A 22 0.78 -5.60 -21.19
C LYS A 22 -0.50 -5.50 -20.36
N ILE A 23 -0.96 -4.27 -20.11
CA ILE A 23 -2.16 -3.99 -19.31
C ILE A 23 -3.41 -4.67 -19.90
N ASP A 24 -3.56 -4.62 -21.23
CA ASP A 24 -4.70 -5.23 -21.94
C ASP A 24 -4.48 -6.73 -22.26
N GLU A 25 -3.34 -7.29 -21.88
CA GLU A 25 -3.01 -8.69 -22.11
C GLU A 25 -3.29 -9.51 -20.84
N HIS A 26 -3.77 -10.74 -21.04
CA HIS A 26 -3.94 -11.70 -19.97
C HIS A 26 -2.95 -12.86 -20.13
N PRO A 27 -2.48 -13.48 -19.03
CA PRO A 27 -1.67 -14.68 -19.11
C PRO A 27 -2.39 -15.76 -19.93
N LYS A 28 -1.68 -16.39 -20.88
CA LYS A 28 -2.25 -17.42 -21.77
C LYS A 28 -2.84 -18.64 -21.03
N SER A 29 -2.40 -18.87 -19.79
CA SER A 29 -2.85 -19.97 -18.95
C SER A 29 -3.51 -19.42 -17.69
N TRP A 30 -4.72 -19.88 -17.41
CA TRP A 30 -5.47 -19.58 -16.19
C TRP A 30 -4.67 -19.87 -14.91
N PHE A 31 -3.84 -20.92 -14.91
CA PHE A 31 -2.97 -21.24 -13.78
C PHE A 31 -1.95 -20.15 -13.49
N ARG A 32 -1.40 -19.49 -14.52
CA ARG A 32 -0.48 -18.36 -14.33
C ARG A 32 -1.21 -17.15 -13.73
N THR A 33 -2.45 -16.91 -14.14
CA THR A 33 -3.28 -15.85 -13.55
C THR A 33 -3.51 -16.08 -12.07
N ILE A 34 -3.91 -17.31 -11.67
CA ILE A 34 -4.05 -17.66 -10.25
C ILE A 34 -2.72 -17.51 -9.52
N TYR A 35 -1.62 -17.98 -10.12
CA TYR A 35 -0.30 -17.90 -9.51
C TYR A 35 0.13 -16.45 -9.24
N TYR A 36 -0.04 -15.54 -10.20
CA TYR A 36 0.25 -14.10 -10.01
C TYR A 36 -0.71 -13.44 -9.00
N ALA A 37 -1.99 -13.81 -9.02
CA ALA A 37 -2.96 -13.34 -8.04
C ALA A 37 -2.58 -13.78 -6.61
N LEU A 38 -2.11 -15.01 -6.44
CA LEU A 38 -1.60 -15.50 -5.17
C LEU A 38 -0.34 -14.76 -4.76
N GLN A 39 0.61 -14.52 -5.66
CA GLN A 39 1.82 -13.77 -5.33
C GLN A 39 1.51 -12.38 -4.78
N ILE A 40 0.68 -11.60 -5.48
CA ILE A 40 0.39 -10.24 -5.03
C ILE A 40 -0.38 -10.25 -3.71
N THR A 41 -1.30 -11.20 -3.53
CA THR A 41 -2.06 -11.36 -2.27
C THR A 41 -1.16 -11.75 -1.10
N LEU A 42 -0.18 -12.64 -1.32
CA LEU A 42 0.76 -13.10 -0.28
C LEU A 42 1.81 -12.05 0.05
N VAL A 43 2.17 -11.19 -0.92
CA VAL A 43 3.09 -10.07 -0.71
C VAL A 43 2.41 -8.91 0.01
N ASP A 44 1.09 -8.75 -0.12
CA ASP A 44 0.37 -7.66 0.53
C ASP A 44 0.08 -7.93 2.01
N PHE A 45 0.95 -7.37 2.86
CA PHE A 45 0.83 -7.43 4.32
C PHE A 45 0.11 -6.20 4.91
N THR A 46 -0.34 -5.26 4.07
CA THR A 46 -0.97 -4.01 4.52
C THR A 46 -2.22 -4.20 5.40
N PRO A 47 -3.08 -5.23 5.21
CA PRO A 47 -4.27 -5.41 6.05
C PRO A 47 -3.93 -5.72 7.50
N PHE A 48 -2.88 -6.52 7.70
CA PHE A 48 -2.41 -6.90 9.03
C PHE A 48 -1.83 -5.70 9.76
N ILE A 49 -1.04 -4.87 9.08
CA ILE A 49 -0.47 -3.65 9.65
C ILE A 49 -1.55 -2.65 9.98
N TRP A 50 -2.43 -2.36 9.03
CA TRP A 50 -3.47 -1.37 9.24
C TRP A 50 -4.40 -1.76 10.37
N ALA A 51 -4.89 -3.01 10.39
CA ALA A 51 -5.85 -3.47 11.39
C ALA A 51 -5.23 -3.51 12.80
N SER A 52 -3.99 -4.00 12.93
CA SER A 52 -3.30 -4.05 14.22
C SER A 52 -2.99 -2.66 14.78
N LEU A 53 -2.55 -1.72 13.93
CA LEU A 53 -2.34 -0.33 14.33
C LEU A 53 -3.64 0.31 14.78
N LEU A 54 -4.71 0.15 14.01
CA LEU A 54 -6.01 0.73 14.34
C LEU A 54 -6.54 0.19 15.66
N VAL A 55 -6.57 -1.14 15.84
CA VAL A 55 -7.02 -1.78 17.08
C VAL A 55 -6.20 -1.32 18.28
N SER A 56 -4.87 -1.23 18.13
CA SER A 56 -3.96 -0.82 19.19
C SER A 56 -4.16 0.65 19.58
N ILE A 57 -4.23 1.57 18.62
CA ILE A 57 -4.34 3.02 18.91
C ILE A 57 -5.76 3.37 19.38
N ALA A 58 -6.78 2.72 18.84
CA ALA A 58 -8.17 2.92 19.23
C ALA A 58 -8.54 2.28 20.58
N GLY A 59 -7.63 1.52 21.19
CA GLY A 59 -7.88 0.83 22.47
C GLY A 59 -8.93 -0.29 22.36
N LEU A 60 -9.08 -0.90 21.19
CA LEU A 60 -10.05 -1.96 20.95
C LEU A 60 -9.54 -3.31 21.49
N PRO A 61 -10.45 -4.22 21.90
CA PRO A 61 -10.06 -5.55 22.33
C PRO A 61 -9.46 -6.34 21.16
N ALA A 62 -8.41 -7.12 21.45
CA ALA A 62 -7.70 -7.94 20.46
C ALA A 62 -8.60 -8.96 19.74
N SER A 63 -9.76 -9.31 20.31
CA SER A 63 -10.77 -10.17 19.70
C SER A 63 -11.38 -9.59 18.42
N VAL A 64 -11.28 -8.27 18.21
CA VAL A 64 -11.81 -7.58 17.02
C VAL A 64 -10.84 -7.64 15.84
N LEU A 65 -9.54 -7.86 16.11
CA LEU A 65 -8.49 -7.87 15.10
C LEU A 65 -8.77 -8.82 13.92
N PRO A 66 -9.16 -10.11 14.12
CA PRO A 66 -9.45 -11.01 13.01
C PRO A 66 -10.59 -10.50 12.11
N VAL A 67 -11.64 -9.94 12.72
CA VAL A 67 -12.78 -9.38 11.97
C VAL A 67 -12.33 -8.18 11.13
N MET A 68 -11.48 -7.31 11.67
CA MET A 68 -10.95 -6.16 10.92
C MET A 68 -10.08 -6.58 9.75
N ILE A 69 -9.22 -7.60 9.95
CA ILE A 69 -8.37 -8.14 8.88
C ILE A 69 -9.25 -8.70 7.75
N SER A 70 -10.24 -9.54 8.09
CA SER A 70 -11.16 -10.11 7.09
C SER A 70 -11.96 -9.04 6.36
N ALA A 71 -12.50 -8.05 7.08
CA ALA A 71 -13.22 -6.93 6.48
C ALA A 71 -12.32 -6.10 5.55
N SER A 72 -11.05 -5.89 5.92
CA SER A 72 -10.07 -5.20 5.08
C SER A 72 -9.84 -5.95 3.76
N PHE A 73 -9.62 -7.27 3.80
CA PHE A 73 -9.43 -8.06 2.58
C PHE A 73 -10.64 -7.99 1.64
N ILE A 74 -11.86 -8.03 2.19
CA ILE A 74 -13.09 -7.89 1.40
C ILE A 74 -13.15 -6.50 0.74
N ALA A 75 -12.93 -5.43 1.51
CA ALA A 75 -12.95 -4.07 1.01
C ALA A 75 -11.89 -3.83 -0.07
N MET A 76 -10.69 -4.37 0.12
CA MET A 76 -9.60 -4.31 -0.86
C MET A 76 -9.93 -5.05 -2.15
N GLY A 77 -10.53 -6.23 -2.06
CA GLY A 77 -10.98 -6.99 -3.23
C GLY A 77 -11.99 -6.18 -4.06
N ILE A 78 -13.00 -5.61 -3.38
CA ILE A 78 -14.01 -4.75 -4.02
C ILE A 78 -13.33 -3.52 -4.64
N GLY A 79 -12.47 -2.83 -3.89
CA GLY A 79 -11.75 -1.64 -4.36
C GLY A 79 -10.87 -1.95 -5.56
N THR A 80 -10.16 -3.07 -5.55
CA THR A 80 -9.30 -3.52 -6.65
C THR A 80 -10.10 -3.84 -7.90
N ILE A 81 -11.24 -4.52 -7.77
CA ILE A 81 -12.14 -4.78 -8.90
C ILE A 81 -12.63 -3.46 -9.50
N ILE A 82 -13.10 -2.52 -8.68
CA ILE A 82 -13.55 -1.19 -9.16
C ILE A 82 -12.40 -0.45 -9.86
N GLN A 83 -11.21 -0.44 -9.25
CA GLN A 83 -10.01 0.23 -9.75
C GLN A 83 -9.56 -0.29 -11.13
N THR A 84 -9.59 -1.60 -11.30
CA THR A 84 -9.08 -2.30 -12.50
C THR A 84 -10.11 -2.41 -13.62
N THR A 85 -11.41 -2.30 -13.34
CA THR A 85 -12.47 -2.47 -14.36
C THR A 85 -13.16 -1.16 -14.77
N ILE A 86 -13.65 -0.38 -13.81
CA ILE A 86 -14.53 0.77 -14.07
C ILE A 86 -13.77 2.10 -13.95
N ALA A 87 -12.84 2.19 -13.00
CA ALA A 87 -12.09 3.43 -12.76
C ALA A 87 -10.95 3.61 -13.77
N ASN A 88 -9.70 3.80 -13.32
CA ASN A 88 -8.59 4.14 -14.23
C ASN A 88 -8.11 2.96 -15.08
N ARG A 89 -8.60 1.72 -14.84
CA ARG A 89 -8.24 0.51 -15.59
C ARG A 89 -6.74 0.19 -15.61
N LEU A 90 -6.04 0.67 -14.58
CA LEU A 90 -4.63 0.37 -14.38
C LEU A 90 -4.49 -0.83 -13.43
N PRO A 91 -3.41 -1.63 -13.55
CA PRO A 91 -3.15 -2.78 -12.71
C PRO A 91 -2.70 -2.34 -11.31
N ILE A 92 -3.63 -1.80 -10.53
CA ILE A 92 -3.41 -1.27 -9.18
C ILE A 92 -4.23 -2.11 -8.20
N VAL A 93 -3.55 -2.77 -7.28
CA VAL A 93 -4.17 -3.43 -6.13
C VAL A 93 -4.43 -2.40 -5.05
N GLN A 94 -5.67 -2.33 -4.59
CA GLN A 94 -6.09 -1.40 -3.54
C GLN A 94 -5.79 -2.02 -2.18
N GLY A 95 -5.17 -1.23 -1.30
CA GLY A 95 -4.80 -1.61 0.05
C GLY A 95 -5.11 -0.49 1.05
N PRO A 96 -5.31 -0.82 2.34
CA PRO A 96 -5.49 0.18 3.36
C PRO A 96 -4.23 1.02 3.54
N SER A 97 -4.41 2.34 3.71
CA SER A 97 -3.30 3.26 3.85
C SER A 97 -2.74 3.29 5.28
N ALA A 98 -1.47 2.92 5.43
CA ALA A 98 -0.77 2.97 6.71
C ALA A 98 -0.67 4.41 7.28
N SER A 99 -0.61 5.44 6.42
CA SER A 99 -0.55 6.83 6.87
C SER A 99 -1.88 7.28 7.51
N LEU A 100 -3.01 6.77 7.01
CA LEU A 100 -4.33 7.02 7.59
C LEU A 100 -4.58 6.24 8.87
N ALA A 101 -4.02 5.04 9.02
CA ALA A 101 -4.21 4.18 10.21
C ALA A 101 -3.95 4.92 11.53
N SER A 102 -2.89 5.72 11.58
CA SER A 102 -2.50 6.47 12.79
C SER A 102 -3.51 7.56 13.16
N ALA A 103 -3.96 8.33 12.16
CA ALA A 103 -4.96 9.37 12.36
C ALA A 103 -6.32 8.76 12.72
N MET A 104 -6.73 7.70 12.02
CA MET A 104 -7.98 6.99 12.27
C MET A 104 -8.01 6.39 13.68
N GLY A 105 -6.93 5.75 14.12
CA GLY A 105 -6.84 5.20 15.48
C GLY A 105 -6.99 6.28 16.55
N SER A 106 -6.37 7.43 16.35
CA SER A 106 -6.45 8.56 17.29
C SER A 106 -7.87 9.12 17.38
N VAL A 107 -8.55 9.27 16.24
CA VAL A 107 -9.96 9.70 16.19
C VAL A 107 -10.86 8.65 16.83
N ALA A 108 -10.65 7.36 16.55
CA ALA A 108 -11.42 6.28 17.12
C ALA A 108 -11.26 6.20 18.65
N GLY A 109 -10.04 6.35 19.17
CA GLY A 109 -9.78 6.35 20.62
C GLY A 109 -10.38 7.55 21.35
N THR A 110 -10.49 8.71 20.68
CA THR A 110 -10.99 9.95 21.30
C THR A 110 -12.50 10.13 21.14
N TYR A 111 -13.03 9.85 19.95
CA TYR A 111 -14.40 10.15 19.54
C TYR A 111 -15.24 8.90 19.21
N GLY A 112 -14.64 7.71 19.31
CA GLY A 112 -15.28 6.43 19.02
C GLY A 112 -15.25 6.03 17.54
N MET A 113 -15.54 4.75 17.30
CA MET A 113 -15.49 4.13 15.97
C MET A 113 -16.48 4.74 14.98
N ALA A 114 -17.66 5.17 15.44
CA ALA A 114 -18.67 5.79 14.58
C ALA A 114 -18.19 7.13 14.00
N ALA A 115 -17.56 7.97 14.83
CA ALA A 115 -16.99 9.23 14.39
C ALA A 115 -15.83 9.01 13.41
N MET A 116 -14.98 8.01 13.68
CA MET A 116 -13.88 7.62 12.79
C MET A 116 -14.42 7.20 11.41
N TRP A 117 -15.35 6.24 11.33
CA TRP A 117 -15.89 5.80 10.04
C TRP A 117 -16.69 6.90 9.32
N GLY A 118 -17.43 7.74 10.06
CA GLY A 118 -18.08 8.92 9.49
C GLY A 118 -17.08 9.88 8.84
N SER A 119 -15.94 10.13 9.50
CA SER A 119 -14.86 10.96 8.95
C SER A 119 -14.22 10.34 7.70
N VAL A 120 -14.07 9.01 7.64
CA VAL A 120 -13.54 8.30 6.47
C VAL A 120 -14.48 8.44 5.27
N ILE A 121 -15.79 8.26 5.48
CA ILE A 121 -16.78 8.37 4.39
C ILE A 121 -16.79 9.80 3.83
N VAL A 122 -16.82 10.80 4.72
CA VAL A 122 -16.79 12.22 4.30
C VAL A 122 -15.47 12.55 3.61
N GLY A 123 -14.34 12.10 4.16
CA GLY A 123 -13.01 12.29 3.56
C GLY A 123 -12.90 11.66 2.18
N GLY A 124 -13.39 10.44 2.01
CA GLY A 124 -13.42 9.74 0.72
C GLY A 124 -14.32 10.43 -0.31
N LEU A 125 -15.46 10.99 0.12
CA LEU A 125 -16.31 11.79 -0.76
C LEU A 125 -15.61 13.08 -1.21
N ILE A 126 -14.92 13.75 -0.29
CA ILE A 126 -14.11 14.94 -0.61
C ILE A 126 -13.03 14.55 -1.63
N GLU A 127 -12.27 13.50 -1.38
CA GLU A 127 -11.23 13.01 -2.31
C GLU A 127 -11.81 12.67 -3.69
N PHE A 128 -12.97 12.03 -3.74
CA PHE A 128 -13.68 11.76 -4.99
C PHE A 128 -14.02 13.05 -5.74
N VAL A 129 -14.52 14.09 -5.07
CA VAL A 129 -14.81 15.39 -5.68
C VAL A 129 -13.53 16.08 -6.19
N PHE A 130 -12.43 16.01 -5.44
CA PHE A 130 -11.13 16.52 -5.89
C PHE A 130 -10.62 15.79 -7.14
N GLY A 131 -10.79 14.46 -7.20
CA GLY A 131 -10.48 13.66 -8.38
C GLY A 131 -11.36 14.02 -9.58
N ALA A 132 -12.67 14.03 -9.39
CA ALA A 132 -13.67 14.31 -10.43
C ALA A 132 -13.54 15.73 -11.01
N SER A 133 -13.19 16.72 -10.18
CA SER A 133 -12.98 18.12 -10.59
C SER A 133 -11.69 18.35 -11.39
N ARG A 134 -10.83 17.34 -11.55
CA ARG A 134 -9.50 17.43 -12.18
C ARG A 134 -8.59 18.49 -11.56
N LEU A 135 -8.91 18.95 -10.34
CA LEU A 135 -8.15 19.99 -9.65
C LEU A 135 -6.72 19.52 -9.35
N MET A 136 -6.53 18.21 -9.16
CA MET A 136 -5.23 17.59 -8.96
C MET A 136 -4.25 17.83 -10.13
N SER A 137 -4.75 17.97 -11.37
CA SER A 137 -3.91 18.30 -12.54
C SER A 137 -3.31 19.70 -12.48
N LYS A 138 -3.95 20.62 -11.74
CA LYS A 138 -3.43 21.96 -11.46
C LYS A 138 -2.50 21.95 -10.25
N ILE A 139 -2.91 21.26 -9.18
CA ILE A 139 -2.12 21.18 -7.92
C ILE A 139 -0.79 20.47 -8.14
N ARG A 140 -0.71 19.42 -8.99
CA ARG A 140 0.54 18.70 -9.26
C ARG A 140 1.67 19.60 -9.76
N LYS A 141 1.36 20.74 -10.41
CA LYS A 141 2.37 21.72 -10.83
C LYS A 141 3.08 22.40 -9.67
N LEU A 142 2.45 22.43 -8.49
CA LEU A 142 2.97 23.02 -7.26
C LEU A 142 3.73 21.99 -6.40
N ILE A 143 3.65 20.70 -6.72
CA ILE A 143 4.22 19.62 -5.90
C ILE A 143 5.36 18.94 -6.67
N PRO A 144 6.54 19.58 -6.79
CA PRO A 144 7.63 19.08 -7.64
C PRO A 144 8.02 17.63 -7.26
N PRO A 145 8.61 16.84 -8.18
CA PRO A 145 8.88 15.42 -7.94
C PRO A 145 9.74 15.14 -6.71
N VAL A 146 10.61 16.08 -6.31
CA VAL A 146 11.38 15.99 -5.06
C VAL A 146 10.49 15.93 -3.80
N VAL A 147 9.36 16.64 -3.79
CA VAL A 147 8.39 16.61 -2.68
C VAL A 147 7.66 15.27 -2.67
N ILE A 148 7.18 14.80 -3.83
CA ILE A 148 6.50 13.50 -3.95
C ILE A 148 7.43 12.38 -3.49
N GLY A 149 8.67 12.36 -3.99
CA GLY A 149 9.68 11.38 -3.61
C GLY A 149 10.01 11.41 -2.12
N SER A 150 10.12 12.60 -1.52
CA SER A 150 10.37 12.75 -0.07
C SER A 150 9.22 12.22 0.79
N VAL A 151 7.98 12.47 0.38
CA VAL A 151 6.78 11.94 1.06
C VAL A 151 6.74 10.41 0.95
N VAL A 152 6.96 9.86 -0.24
CA VAL A 152 7.00 8.40 -0.46
C VAL A 152 8.12 7.74 0.35
N ALA A 153 9.31 8.33 0.38
CA ALA A 153 10.43 7.85 1.20
C ALA A 153 10.07 7.87 2.70
N SER A 154 9.41 8.93 3.17
CA SER A 154 8.96 9.06 4.56
C SER A 154 7.96 7.97 4.95
N ILE A 155 7.02 7.62 4.06
CA ILE A 155 6.11 6.47 4.29
C ILE A 155 6.91 5.17 4.43
N GLY A 156 7.93 4.95 3.59
CA GLY A 156 8.82 3.81 3.70
C GLY A 156 9.60 3.76 5.01
N PHE A 157 10.09 4.90 5.51
CA PHE A 157 10.77 4.97 6.81
C PHE A 157 9.83 4.69 7.98
N VAL A 158 8.57 5.15 7.92
CA VAL A 158 7.55 4.83 8.92
C VAL A 158 7.27 3.33 8.93
N ALA A 159 7.10 2.71 7.77
CA ALA A 159 6.92 1.26 7.66
C ALA A 159 8.12 0.48 8.21
N THR A 160 9.35 0.94 7.91
CA THR A 160 10.59 0.35 8.46
C THR A 160 10.62 0.43 9.98
N LYS A 161 10.25 1.59 10.56
CA LYS A 161 10.18 1.76 12.01
C LYS A 161 9.18 0.79 12.65
N ILE A 162 8.01 0.61 12.05
CA ILE A 162 6.99 -0.34 12.53
C ILE A 162 7.54 -1.78 12.50
N ALA A 163 8.12 -2.19 11.37
CA ALA A 163 8.69 -3.53 11.20
C ALA A 163 9.80 -3.84 12.21
N VAL A 164 10.72 -2.90 12.44
CA VAL A 164 11.78 -3.03 13.46
C VAL A 164 11.17 -3.14 14.85
N THR A 165 10.22 -2.25 15.19
CA THR A 165 9.56 -2.26 16.49
C THR A 165 8.92 -3.61 16.76
N TRP A 166 8.17 -4.16 15.81
CA TRP A 166 7.53 -5.47 15.95
C TRP A 166 8.51 -6.63 16.07
N THR A 167 9.59 -6.61 15.28
CA THR A 167 10.62 -7.65 15.30
C THR A 167 11.30 -7.73 16.66
N PHE A 168 11.57 -6.58 17.29
CA PHE A 168 12.25 -6.51 18.59
C PHE A 168 11.31 -6.39 19.79
N SER A 169 9.99 -6.33 19.58
CA SER A 169 9.00 -6.26 20.67
C SER A 169 9.01 -7.51 21.56
N ASN A 170 9.31 -8.67 20.98
CA ASN A 170 9.48 -9.93 21.70
C ASN A 170 10.84 -10.54 21.36
N PRO A 171 11.90 -10.30 22.16
CA PRO A 171 13.27 -10.72 21.85
C PRO A 171 13.50 -12.21 22.13
N SER A 172 12.55 -13.07 21.76
CA SER A 172 12.72 -14.52 21.80
C SER A 172 13.78 -14.92 20.76
N PRO A 173 14.82 -15.69 21.14
CA PRO A 173 15.84 -16.16 20.20
C PRO A 173 15.25 -16.91 19.00
N MET A 174 14.13 -17.61 19.20
CA MET A 174 13.42 -18.32 18.13
C MET A 174 12.80 -17.34 17.11
N LEU A 175 12.11 -16.29 17.56
CA LEU A 175 11.50 -15.31 16.66
C LEU A 175 12.56 -14.50 15.90
N LEU A 176 13.64 -14.12 16.58
CA LEU A 176 14.73 -13.38 15.97
C LEU A 176 15.49 -14.23 14.92
N SER A 177 15.72 -15.51 15.21
CA SER A 177 16.33 -16.43 14.22
C SER A 177 15.42 -16.66 13.02
N MET A 178 14.10 -16.80 13.22
CA MET A 178 13.13 -16.88 12.11
C MET A 178 13.13 -15.62 11.25
N ALA A 179 13.14 -14.43 11.87
CA ALA A 179 13.21 -13.16 11.15
C ALA A 179 14.51 -13.04 10.33
N LEU A 180 15.65 -13.44 10.91
CA LEU A 180 16.93 -13.47 10.21
C LEU A 180 16.93 -14.42 9.01
N VAL A 181 16.41 -15.65 9.19
CA VAL A 181 16.30 -16.63 8.11
C VAL A 181 15.40 -16.11 6.99
N ALA A 182 14.25 -15.52 7.32
CA ALA A 182 13.35 -14.94 6.32
C ALA A 182 14.02 -13.79 5.55
N PHE A 183 14.75 -12.91 6.24
CA PHE A 183 15.49 -11.82 5.61
C PHE A 183 16.60 -12.33 4.68
N LEU A 184 17.41 -13.28 5.13
CA LEU A 184 18.47 -13.88 4.31
C LEU A 184 17.89 -14.63 3.11
N LEU A 185 16.78 -15.36 3.28
CA LEU A 185 16.09 -16.02 2.18
C LEU A 185 15.57 -15.00 1.16
N ALA A 186 14.98 -13.89 1.60
CA ALA A 186 14.52 -12.82 0.71
C ALA A 186 15.67 -12.20 -0.09
N LEU A 187 16.82 -11.94 0.55
CA LEU A 187 18.03 -11.46 -0.14
C LEU A 187 18.58 -12.51 -1.11
N PHE A 188 18.64 -13.78 -0.70
CA PHE A 188 19.08 -14.88 -1.54
C PHE A 188 18.21 -14.99 -2.79
N LEU A 189 16.88 -15.01 -2.63
CA LEU A 189 15.95 -15.05 -3.75
C LEU A 189 16.15 -13.82 -4.65
N LYS A 190 16.18 -12.62 -4.09
CA LYS A 190 16.36 -11.37 -4.84
C LYS A 190 17.64 -11.35 -5.69
N PHE A 191 18.77 -11.84 -5.15
CA PHE A 191 20.07 -11.73 -5.82
C PHE A 191 20.48 -12.97 -6.61
N ARG A 192 19.95 -14.17 -6.31
CA ARG A 192 20.35 -15.43 -6.96
C ARG A 192 19.33 -15.95 -7.95
N THR A 193 18.03 -15.67 -7.78
CA THR A 193 17.08 -15.94 -8.85
C THR A 193 17.05 -14.70 -9.75
N LYS A 194 17.36 -14.88 -11.04
CA LYS A 194 17.28 -13.81 -12.04
C LYS A 194 15.81 -13.47 -12.32
N GLY A 195 15.08 -12.97 -11.32
CA GLY A 195 13.66 -12.63 -11.44
C GLY A 195 12.82 -13.75 -12.06
N ILE A 196 12.82 -14.96 -11.46
CA ILE A 196 11.87 -16.03 -11.86
C ILE A 196 10.44 -15.71 -11.35
N LEU A 197 10.11 -14.42 -11.20
CA LEU A 197 8.81 -13.92 -10.79
C LEU A 197 8.41 -12.82 -11.77
#